data_AF-A0A9E3MDS6-F1
#
_entry.id   AF-A0A9E3MDS6-F1
#
_cell.length_a   1.000
_cell.length_b   1.000
_cell.length_c   1.000
_cell.angle_alpha   90.00
_cell.angle_beta   90.00
_cell.angle_gamma   90.00
#
_symmetry.space_group_name_H-M   'P 1'
#
loop_
_entity.id
_entity.type
_entity.pdbx_description
1 polymer ?
#
loop_
_entity_poly.entity_id
_entity_poly.type
_entity_poly.pdbx_seq_one_letter_code
_entity_poly.pdbx_strand_id
1 'polypeptide(L)'
;MVLTTLVFIPGLLSDSTVWQPIAEAARALMPIRHADVTRDASIPTMATRILGEIEGDLIAIGHSMGGRVAMEMARQAPERVRGLVLANTGYHPRKDGEEIKRQQMIDLGHRDMAALADQWLPPMLDPARATDDELLGRLKAMVLRAGTAVHERQIHALLDRPDAGAYMADLHCPILLVAARQDSWSPIAQHRDIAEAAPDTELVVIEDAGHFAPVERGEDVASAICNWLDRRFGGEISAKQAIPDTPLFDRAGSIKGYRLNKMAMALGQPANREAFKTNEGAYLDRFGLTAEEKAAVMRRDWHEMVRLGGNLFFILKIAAVDPTPITQIGAAQAGMSHDDFLYERLGKKRNG
;
A
#
# COMPACT_ATOMS: atom_id res chain seq x y z
N MET A 1 19.06 1.72 -11.79
CA MET A 1 18.45 2.51 -10.71
C MET A 1 18.07 1.53 -9.61
N VAL A 2 18.57 1.72 -8.38
CA VAL A 2 18.17 0.89 -7.24
C VAL A 2 16.71 1.21 -6.92
N LEU A 3 15.89 0.19 -6.66
CA LEU A 3 14.48 0.38 -6.35
C LEU A 3 14.32 0.96 -4.95
N THR A 4 13.42 1.93 -4.80
CA THR A 4 12.99 2.46 -3.51
C THR A 4 12.52 1.32 -2.60
N THR A 5 13.13 1.17 -1.43
CA THR A 5 12.79 0.11 -0.47
C THR A 5 11.80 0.60 0.58
N LEU A 6 10.76 -0.19 0.87
CA LEU A 6 9.86 0.05 2.00
C LEU A 6 10.50 -0.47 3.29
N VAL A 7 10.60 0.40 4.28
CA VAL A 7 11.25 0.08 5.56
C VAL A 7 10.21 0.12 6.66
N PHE A 8 9.79 -1.06 7.13
CA PHE A 8 8.82 -1.19 8.21
C PHE A 8 9.51 -1.15 9.57
N ILE A 9 9.17 -0.16 10.39
CA ILE A 9 9.82 0.14 11.66
C ILE A 9 8.78 -0.03 12.77
N PRO A 10 8.92 -1.05 13.63
CA PRO A 10 7.94 -1.32 14.68
C PRO A 10 8.07 -0.37 15.87
N GLY A 11 7.05 -0.36 16.73
CA GLY A 11 7.02 0.43 17.96
C GLY A 11 7.78 -0.18 19.14
N LEU A 12 7.58 0.40 20.32
CA LEU A 12 8.07 -0.12 21.61
C LEU A 12 7.59 -1.58 21.79
N LEU A 13 8.49 -2.46 22.23
CA LEU A 13 8.22 -3.89 22.49
C LEU A 13 7.56 -4.65 21.32
N SER A 14 7.68 -4.13 20.11
CA SER A 14 7.04 -4.67 18.91
C SER A 14 8.07 -5.19 17.92
N ASP A 15 7.64 -6.08 17.03
CA ASP A 15 8.46 -6.62 15.95
C ASP A 15 7.70 -6.58 14.61
N SER A 16 8.19 -7.29 13.59
CA SER A 16 7.56 -7.36 12.26
C SER A 16 6.11 -7.84 12.26
N THR A 17 5.63 -8.48 13.34
CA THR A 17 4.24 -8.91 13.52
C THR A 17 3.25 -7.76 13.31
N VAL A 18 3.59 -6.54 13.72
CA VAL A 18 2.74 -5.34 13.56
C VAL A 18 2.45 -5.04 12.09
N TRP A 19 3.36 -5.41 11.20
CA TRP A 19 3.31 -5.03 9.79
C TRP A 19 2.88 -6.15 8.86
N GLN A 20 2.59 -7.35 9.37
CA GLN A 20 2.37 -8.53 8.54
C GLN A 20 1.32 -8.33 7.43
N PRO A 21 0.10 -7.79 7.69
CA PRO A 21 -0.89 -7.60 6.64
C PRO A 21 -0.46 -6.57 5.59
N ILE A 22 0.22 -5.50 6.04
CA ILE A 22 0.68 -4.42 5.18
C ILE A 22 1.84 -4.90 4.30
N ALA A 23 2.78 -5.62 4.87
CA ALA A 23 3.92 -6.18 4.14
C ALA A 23 3.45 -7.19 3.08
N GLU A 24 2.45 -8.02 3.40
CA GLU A 24 1.87 -8.95 2.42
C GLU A 24 1.19 -8.23 1.25
N ALA A 25 0.47 -7.15 1.51
CA ALA A 25 -0.16 -6.34 0.47
C ALA A 25 0.85 -5.55 -0.39
N ALA A 26 1.92 -5.04 0.23
CA ALA A 26 2.89 -4.16 -0.42
C ALA A 26 4.05 -4.90 -1.11
N ARG A 27 4.27 -6.20 -0.84
CA ARG A 27 5.43 -6.95 -1.38
C ARG A 27 5.50 -7.01 -2.90
N ALA A 28 4.37 -6.85 -3.59
CA ALA A 28 4.31 -6.80 -5.05
C ALA A 28 4.64 -5.42 -5.62
N LEU A 29 4.62 -4.37 -4.78
CA LEU A 29 4.83 -2.98 -5.19
C LEU A 29 6.32 -2.61 -5.14
N MET A 30 6.98 -2.91 -4.03
CA MET A 30 8.36 -2.47 -3.74
C MET A 30 9.09 -3.51 -2.86
N PRO A 31 10.44 -3.58 -2.91
CA PRO A 31 11.23 -4.36 -1.97
C PRO A 31 10.93 -3.97 -0.53
N ILE A 32 10.89 -4.95 0.37
CA ILE A 32 10.54 -4.74 1.78
C ILE A 32 11.72 -5.08 2.69
N ARG A 33 11.97 -4.21 3.66
CA ARG A 33 12.88 -4.45 4.79
C ARG A 33 12.13 -4.22 6.10
N HIS A 34 12.24 -5.17 7.03
CA HIS A 34 11.81 -4.97 8.41
C HIS A 34 13.01 -4.48 9.23
N ALA A 35 12.87 -3.32 9.85
CA ALA A 35 13.89 -2.77 10.73
C ALA A 35 13.84 -3.46 12.09
N ASP A 36 15.02 -3.84 12.59
CA ASP A 36 15.22 -4.14 14.00
C ASP A 36 15.34 -2.82 14.77
N VAL A 37 14.68 -2.66 15.91
CA VAL A 37 14.78 -1.47 16.80
C VAL A 37 15.10 -1.88 18.24
N THR A 38 15.61 -3.11 18.43
CA THR A 38 15.87 -3.70 19.76
C THR A 38 17.31 -3.47 20.24
N ARG A 39 18.20 -3.05 19.34
CA ARG A 39 19.65 -3.04 19.53
C ARG A 39 20.20 -1.73 20.09
N ASP A 40 19.63 -0.61 19.69
CA ASP A 40 20.22 0.72 19.94
C ASP A 40 19.54 1.43 21.10
N ALA A 41 20.29 2.30 21.79
CA ALA A 41 19.86 2.97 23.02
C ALA A 41 19.21 4.35 22.80
N SER A 42 19.15 4.83 21.55
CA SER A 42 18.52 6.11 21.23
C SER A 42 17.87 6.11 19.85
N ILE A 43 16.85 6.94 19.65
CA ILE A 43 16.17 7.11 18.35
C ILE A 43 17.15 7.53 17.23
N PRO A 44 18.07 8.50 17.43
CA PRO A 44 19.09 8.84 16.42
C PRO A 44 19.96 7.65 16.02
N THR A 45 20.41 6.84 16.98
CA THR A 45 21.24 5.67 16.69
C THR A 45 20.48 4.56 15.96
N MET A 46 19.18 4.37 16.27
CA MET A 46 18.32 3.45 15.51
C MET A 46 18.22 3.90 14.05
N ALA A 47 17.93 5.19 13.83
CA ALA A 47 17.81 5.77 12.49
C ALA A 47 19.11 5.61 11.69
N THR A 48 20.26 5.98 12.28
CA THR A 48 21.57 5.85 11.63
C THR A 48 21.87 4.41 11.24
N ARG A 49 21.62 3.44 12.13
CA ARG A 49 21.88 2.03 11.83
C ARG A 49 20.96 1.52 10.71
N ILE A 50 19.66 1.81 10.77
CA ILE A 50 18.70 1.37 9.75
C ILE A 50 19.05 1.97 8.38
N LEU A 51 19.42 3.26 8.33
CA LEU A 51 19.88 3.92 7.11
C LEU A 51 21.14 3.26 6.51
N GLY A 52 22.04 2.75 7.36
CA GLY A 52 23.26 2.06 6.95
C GLY A 52 23.04 0.62 6.47
N GLU A 53 21.90 0.01 6.79
CA GLU A 53 21.56 -1.36 6.36
C GLU A 53 20.88 -1.42 4.98
N ILE A 54 20.56 -0.26 4.41
CA ILE A 54 19.75 -0.14 3.19
C ILE A 54 20.57 0.67 2.19
N GLU A 55 20.61 0.21 0.94
CA GLU A 55 21.23 0.94 -0.16
C GLU A 55 20.16 1.71 -0.95
N GLY A 56 20.50 2.92 -1.41
CA GLY A 56 19.63 3.73 -2.25
C GLY A 56 18.47 4.40 -1.50
N ASP A 57 17.44 4.74 -2.28
CA ASP A 57 16.24 5.45 -1.84
C ASP A 57 15.31 4.54 -1.02
N LEU A 58 14.56 5.13 -0.10
CA LEU A 58 13.64 4.38 0.75
C LEU A 58 12.40 5.17 1.15
N ILE A 59 11.36 4.46 1.55
CA ILE A 59 10.16 5.00 2.21
C ILE A 59 10.10 4.37 3.61
N ALA A 60 10.15 5.21 4.64
CA ALA A 60 10.13 4.75 6.02
C ALA A 60 8.69 4.70 6.56
N ILE A 61 8.28 3.53 7.02
CA ILE A 61 6.93 3.21 7.51
C ILE A 61 7.03 2.88 8.99
N GLY A 62 6.68 3.81 9.85
CA GLY A 62 6.91 3.73 11.29
C GLY A 62 5.62 3.71 12.11
N HIS A 63 5.57 2.83 13.12
CA HIS A 63 4.46 2.72 14.07
C HIS A 63 4.90 3.19 15.44
N SER A 64 4.16 4.10 16.08
CA SER A 64 4.45 4.57 17.44
C SER A 64 5.90 5.05 17.57
N MET A 65 6.74 4.45 18.44
CA MET A 65 8.18 4.74 18.51
C MET A 65 8.88 4.65 17.14
N GLY A 66 8.52 3.69 16.30
CA GLY A 66 9.06 3.54 14.96
C GLY A 66 8.74 4.73 14.04
N GLY A 67 7.63 5.43 14.27
CA GLY A 67 7.32 6.69 13.59
C GLY A 67 8.31 7.80 13.93
N ARG A 68 8.78 7.86 15.19
CA ARG A 68 9.83 8.80 15.60
C ARG A 68 11.18 8.46 14.98
N VAL A 69 11.49 7.16 14.87
CA VAL A 69 12.67 6.69 14.13
C VAL A 69 12.57 7.06 12.65
N ALA A 70 11.40 6.90 12.02
CA ALA A 70 11.18 7.27 10.63
C ALA A 70 11.39 8.77 10.36
N MET A 71 10.85 9.64 11.23
CA MET A 71 11.09 11.09 11.15
C MET A 71 12.57 11.43 11.30
N GLU A 72 13.26 10.79 12.24
CA GLU A 72 14.69 10.98 12.45
C GLU A 72 15.53 10.47 11.26
N MET A 73 15.12 9.39 10.59
CA MET A 73 15.74 8.93 9.35
C MET A 73 15.60 9.96 8.23
N ALA A 74 14.42 10.57 8.06
CA ALA A 74 14.20 11.62 7.07
C ALA A 74 15.03 12.88 7.36
N ARG A 75 15.21 13.22 8.65
CA ARG A 75 16.09 14.31 9.06
C ARG A 75 17.57 14.01 8.76
N GLN A 76 18.02 12.78 8.99
CA GLN A 76 19.42 12.39 8.81
C GLN A 76 19.82 12.18 7.35
N ALA A 77 18.89 11.75 6.49
CA ALA A 77 19.14 11.46 5.08
C ALA A 77 17.99 11.97 4.17
N PRO A 78 17.74 13.29 4.14
CA PRO A 78 16.62 13.89 3.39
C PRO A 78 16.67 13.61 1.88
N GLU A 79 17.86 13.35 1.33
CA GLU A 79 18.06 12.99 -0.07
C GLU A 79 17.69 11.54 -0.40
N ARG A 80 17.62 10.66 0.61
CA ARG A 80 17.33 9.22 0.44
C ARG A 80 15.91 8.85 0.85
N VAL A 81 15.33 9.55 1.81
CA VAL A 81 13.97 9.26 2.28
C VAL A 81 12.96 9.92 1.36
N ARG A 82 12.35 9.12 0.48
CA ARG A 82 11.42 9.58 -0.57
C ARG A 82 10.00 9.77 -0.06
N GLY A 83 9.65 9.18 1.08
CA GLY A 83 8.34 9.33 1.72
C GLY A 83 8.31 8.75 3.12
N LEU A 84 7.30 9.16 3.89
CA LEU A 84 7.06 8.70 5.25
C LEU A 84 5.64 8.17 5.40
N VAL A 85 5.49 7.09 6.17
CA VAL A 85 4.20 6.69 6.74
C VAL A 85 4.34 6.71 8.26
N LEU A 86 3.55 7.53 8.94
CA LEU A 86 3.58 7.72 10.38
C LEU A 86 2.26 7.21 10.97
N ALA A 87 2.28 5.99 11.50
CA ALA A 87 1.10 5.32 12.06
C ALA A 87 1.08 5.39 13.58
N ASN A 88 -0.04 5.84 14.14
CA ASN A 88 -0.29 5.88 15.59
C ASN A 88 0.89 6.46 16.37
N THR A 89 1.36 7.65 15.98
CA THR A 89 2.57 8.26 16.54
C THR A 89 2.41 9.75 16.83
N GLY A 90 3.47 10.37 17.35
CA GLY A 90 3.58 11.80 17.60
C GLY A 90 5.02 12.28 17.56
N TYR A 91 5.22 13.58 17.36
CA TYR A 91 6.55 14.21 17.26
C TYR A 91 6.94 15.00 18.52
N HIS A 92 5.98 15.26 19.40
CA HIS A 92 6.13 16.04 20.62
C HIS A 92 7.32 15.61 21.50
N PRO A 93 7.98 16.57 22.19
CA PRO A 93 9.05 16.30 23.14
C PRO A 93 8.56 15.51 24.36
N ARG A 94 9.49 15.19 25.27
CA ARG A 94 9.16 14.63 26.58
C ARG A 94 8.25 15.58 27.36
N LYS A 95 7.21 15.03 27.99
CA LYS A 95 6.36 15.78 28.94
C LYS A 95 6.94 15.70 30.33
N ASP A 96 6.73 16.73 31.14
CA ASP A 96 7.10 16.71 32.56
C ASP A 96 6.39 15.55 33.29
N GLY A 97 7.12 14.82 34.13
CA GLY A 97 6.59 13.68 34.88
C GLY A 97 6.47 12.38 34.08
N GLU A 98 6.90 12.35 32.81
CA GLU A 98 6.94 11.12 32.02
C GLU A 98 7.92 10.10 32.63
N GLU A 99 9.04 10.55 33.18
CA GLU A 99 10.09 9.72 33.79
C GLU A 99 9.58 8.82 34.91
N ILE A 100 8.69 9.32 35.76
CA ILE A 100 8.15 8.53 36.88
C ILE A 100 7.32 7.35 36.36
N LYS A 101 6.42 7.61 35.40
CA LYS A 101 5.57 6.56 34.80
C LYS A 101 6.40 5.54 34.01
N ARG A 102 7.43 6.01 33.30
CA ARG A 102 8.34 5.16 32.54
C ARG A 102 9.20 4.29 33.46
N GLN A 103 9.66 4.82 34.59
CA GLN A 103 10.38 4.03 35.59
C GLN A 103 9.49 2.94 36.20
N GLN A 104 8.22 3.25 36.50
CA GLN A 104 7.26 2.24 36.97
C GLN A 104 7.05 1.11 35.95
N MET A 105 7.03 1.43 34.66
CA MET A 105 6.98 0.42 33.61
C MET A 105 8.26 -0.43 33.61
N ILE A 106 9.44 0.19 33.65
CA ILE A 106 10.73 -0.51 33.72
C ILE A 106 10.74 -1.48 34.91
N ASP A 107 10.40 -1.00 36.10
CA ASP A 107 10.36 -1.81 37.32
C ASP A 107 9.37 -2.98 37.22
N LEU A 108 8.22 -2.78 36.56
CA LEU A 108 7.27 -3.86 36.29
C LEU A 108 7.85 -4.88 35.29
N GLY A 109 8.46 -4.43 34.19
CA GLY A 109 9.08 -5.32 33.21
C GLY A 109 10.28 -6.11 33.73
N HIS A 110 11.01 -5.58 34.72
CA HIS A 110 12.06 -6.31 35.44
C HIS A 110 11.52 -7.38 36.37
N ARG A 111 10.34 -7.14 36.98
CA ARG A 111 9.69 -8.12 37.83
C ARG A 111 8.99 -9.21 37.00
N ASP A 112 8.21 -8.82 36.01
CA ASP A 112 7.39 -9.71 35.20
C ASP A 112 6.94 -9.04 33.88
N MET A 113 7.54 -9.49 32.77
CA MET A 113 7.17 -9.03 31.42
C MET A 113 5.74 -9.46 31.00
N ALA A 114 5.23 -10.57 31.53
CA ALA A 114 3.85 -11.00 31.25
C ALA A 114 2.85 -10.09 31.95
N ALA A 115 3.09 -9.76 33.22
CA ALA A 115 2.27 -8.80 33.96
C ALA A 115 2.33 -7.39 33.33
N LEU A 116 3.51 -6.97 32.85
CA LEU A 116 3.64 -5.74 32.06
C LEU A 116 2.74 -5.78 30.84
N ALA A 117 2.78 -6.85 30.04
CA ALA A 117 1.97 -6.99 28.84
C ALA A 117 0.47 -6.97 29.16
N ASP A 118 0.04 -7.68 30.21
CA ASP A 118 -1.37 -7.75 30.64
C ASP A 118 -1.90 -6.39 31.10
N GLN A 119 -1.04 -5.56 31.70
CA GLN A 119 -1.41 -4.20 32.12
C GLN A 119 -1.35 -3.20 30.96
N TRP A 120 -0.39 -3.35 30.06
CA TRP A 120 -0.05 -2.35 29.05
C TRP A 120 -0.90 -2.45 27.77
N LEU A 121 -1.18 -3.67 27.29
CA LEU A 121 -1.81 -3.89 25.99
C LEU A 121 -3.30 -3.56 25.93
N PRO A 122 -4.17 -4.05 26.84
CA PRO A 122 -5.62 -3.84 26.72
C PRO A 122 -6.06 -2.39 26.55
N PRO A 123 -5.55 -1.40 27.32
CA PRO A 123 -6.00 -0.02 27.16
C PRO A 123 -5.49 0.65 25.88
N MET A 124 -4.51 0.06 25.18
CA MET A 124 -4.00 0.56 23.90
C MET A 124 -4.87 0.16 22.72
N LEU A 125 -5.76 -0.83 22.86
CA LEU A 125 -6.60 -1.32 21.78
C LEU A 125 -7.92 -0.55 21.68
N ASP A 126 -8.66 -0.78 20.61
CA ASP A 126 -10.08 -0.43 20.55
C ASP A 126 -10.80 -1.05 21.77
N PRO A 127 -11.59 -0.27 22.55
CA PRO A 127 -12.35 -0.80 23.68
C PRO A 127 -13.21 -2.03 23.37
N ALA A 128 -13.74 -2.15 22.15
CA ALA A 128 -14.51 -3.30 21.69
C ALA A 128 -13.64 -4.56 21.49
N ARG A 129 -12.31 -4.41 21.43
CA ARG A 129 -11.33 -5.48 21.26
C ARG A 129 -10.38 -5.63 22.45
N ALA A 130 -10.52 -4.81 23.48
CA ALA A 130 -9.67 -4.83 24.67
C ALA A 130 -9.77 -6.16 25.47
N THR A 131 -10.73 -7.02 25.16
CA THR A 131 -10.89 -8.37 25.74
C THR A 131 -10.86 -9.48 24.68
N ASP A 132 -10.30 -9.22 23.50
CA ASP A 132 -10.09 -10.21 22.44
C ASP A 132 -8.86 -11.07 22.79
N ASP A 133 -9.09 -12.26 23.34
CA ASP A 133 -8.04 -13.16 23.82
C ASP A 133 -7.05 -13.58 22.72
N GLU A 134 -7.50 -13.73 21.47
CA GLU A 134 -6.63 -14.12 20.36
C GLU A 134 -5.69 -12.97 19.99
N LEU A 135 -6.23 -11.76 19.85
CA LEU A 135 -5.44 -10.57 19.58
C LEU A 135 -4.44 -10.29 20.71
N LEU A 136 -4.92 -10.29 21.96
CA LEU A 136 -4.08 -10.07 23.13
C LEU A 136 -3.01 -11.13 23.26
N GLY A 137 -3.33 -12.41 23.02
CA GLY A 137 -2.36 -13.50 23.02
C GLY A 137 -1.22 -13.28 22.02
N ARG A 138 -1.56 -12.84 20.79
CA ARG A 138 -0.56 -12.52 19.76
C ARG A 138 0.33 -11.34 20.14
N LEU A 139 -0.25 -10.25 20.64
CA LEU A 139 0.49 -9.06 21.07
C LEU A 139 1.34 -9.35 22.32
N LYS A 140 0.83 -10.12 23.27
CA LYS A 140 1.57 -10.56 24.45
C LYS A 140 2.77 -11.41 24.06
N ALA A 141 2.61 -12.36 23.14
CA ALA A 141 3.72 -13.16 22.63
C ALA A 141 4.82 -12.28 21.99
N MET A 142 4.43 -11.20 21.29
CA MET A 142 5.37 -10.22 20.73
C MET A 142 6.14 -9.46 21.82
N VAL A 143 5.44 -8.95 22.83
CA VAL A 143 6.07 -8.26 23.98
C VAL A 143 7.05 -9.18 24.72
N LEU A 144 6.67 -10.44 24.94
CA LEU A 144 7.52 -11.42 25.63
C LEU A 144 8.78 -11.78 24.84
N ARG A 145 8.74 -11.77 23.50
CA ARG A 145 9.94 -12.00 22.67
C ARG A 145 10.98 -10.89 22.82
N ALA A 146 10.55 -9.64 23.02
CA ALA A 146 11.48 -8.52 23.22
C ALA A 146 12.24 -8.65 24.55
N GLY A 147 11.53 -8.98 25.62
CA GLY A 147 12.11 -9.19 26.95
C GLY A 147 12.56 -7.90 27.63
N THR A 148 13.00 -8.05 28.89
CA THR A 148 13.27 -6.93 29.80
C THR A 148 14.39 -6.00 29.35
N ALA A 149 15.49 -6.54 28.81
CA ALA A 149 16.63 -5.72 28.39
C ALA A 149 16.30 -4.82 27.18
N VAL A 150 15.44 -5.29 26.28
CA VAL A 150 14.94 -4.47 25.16
C VAL A 150 13.95 -3.44 25.66
N HIS A 151 13.05 -3.84 26.58
CA HIS A 151 12.09 -2.94 27.20
C HIS A 151 12.76 -1.70 27.80
N GLU A 152 13.70 -1.91 28.72
CA GLU A 152 14.40 -0.83 29.42
C GLU A 152 15.15 0.08 28.43
N ARG A 153 15.88 -0.52 27.49
CA ARG A 153 16.61 0.21 26.44
C ARG A 153 15.70 1.13 25.63
N GLN A 154 14.55 0.64 25.18
CA GLN A 154 13.62 1.42 24.37
C GLN A 154 12.90 2.50 25.19
N ILE A 155 12.64 2.25 26.47
CA ILE A 155 12.10 3.28 27.37
C ILE A 155 13.10 4.42 27.55
N HIS A 156 14.39 4.13 27.76
CA HIS A 156 15.43 5.16 27.81
C HIS A 156 15.54 5.93 26.49
N ALA A 157 15.52 5.22 25.35
CA ALA A 157 15.51 5.87 24.03
C ALA A 157 14.33 6.83 23.84
N LEU A 158 13.16 6.51 24.40
CA LEU A 158 11.99 7.39 24.40
C LEU A 158 12.14 8.55 25.38
N LEU A 159 12.73 8.35 26.56
CA LEU A 159 12.95 9.43 27.54
C LEU A 159 13.97 10.46 27.03
N ASP A 160 14.96 10.01 26.27
CA ASP A 160 16.04 10.84 25.72
C ASP A 160 15.78 11.27 24.27
N ARG A 161 14.53 11.10 23.79
CA ARG A 161 14.16 11.42 22.41
C ARG A 161 14.40 12.91 22.08
N PRO A 162 15.00 13.21 20.92
CA PRO A 162 15.09 14.59 20.44
C PRO A 162 13.70 15.22 20.24
N ASP A 163 13.63 16.54 20.35
CA ASP A 163 12.44 17.28 19.95
C ASP A 163 12.33 17.30 18.42
N ALA A 164 11.37 16.57 17.89
CA ALA A 164 11.15 16.53 16.45
C ALA A 164 10.52 17.82 15.91
N GLY A 165 9.88 18.63 16.77
CA GLY A 165 9.29 19.91 16.39
C GLY A 165 10.30 20.88 15.80
N ALA A 166 11.57 20.73 16.16
CA ALA A 166 12.67 21.54 15.63
C ALA A 166 12.95 21.35 14.13
N TYR A 167 12.46 20.27 13.51
CA TYR A 167 12.75 19.93 12.11
C TYR A 167 11.54 19.48 11.28
N MET A 168 10.32 19.47 11.84
CA MET A 168 9.12 19.01 11.09
C MET A 168 8.90 19.82 9.80
N ALA A 169 9.17 21.12 9.82
CA ALA A 169 9.02 22.00 8.66
C ALA A 169 10.04 21.69 7.52
N ASP A 170 11.15 21.04 7.85
CA ASP A 170 12.21 20.66 6.91
C ASP A 170 11.96 19.27 6.27
N LEU A 171 10.90 18.56 6.68
CA LEU A 171 10.51 17.28 6.09
C LEU A 171 9.83 17.51 4.73
N HIS A 172 10.63 17.52 3.65
CA HIS A 172 10.14 17.81 2.30
C HIS A 172 9.60 16.61 1.52
N CYS A 173 9.67 15.40 2.08
CA CYS A 173 9.08 14.21 1.44
C CYS A 173 7.57 14.11 1.76
N PRO A 174 6.76 13.51 0.88
CA PRO A 174 5.36 13.20 1.16
C PRO A 174 5.19 12.35 2.42
N ILE A 175 4.21 12.69 3.26
CA ILE A 175 3.91 11.98 4.51
C ILE A 175 2.45 11.49 4.52
N LEU A 176 2.25 10.19 4.73
CA LEU A 176 0.95 9.64 5.11
C LEU A 176 0.87 9.50 6.63
N LEU A 177 -0.15 10.10 7.22
CA LEU A 177 -0.47 9.99 8.64
C LEU A 177 -1.61 8.99 8.82
N VAL A 178 -1.36 7.91 9.57
CA VAL A 178 -2.37 6.88 9.85
C VAL A 178 -2.75 6.99 11.33
N ALA A 179 -3.85 7.68 11.59
CA ALA A 179 -4.43 7.76 12.93
C ALA A 179 -5.53 6.71 13.09
N ALA A 180 -5.92 6.41 14.33
CA ALA A 180 -7.03 5.52 14.62
C ALA A 180 -8.05 6.18 15.55
N ARG A 181 -9.33 5.88 15.34
CA ARG A 181 -10.45 6.57 15.99
C ARG A 181 -10.43 6.42 17.52
N GLN A 182 -10.02 5.27 18.02
CA GLN A 182 -10.01 4.94 19.44
C GLN A 182 -8.61 5.03 20.07
N ASP A 183 -7.58 5.49 19.35
CA ASP A 183 -6.24 5.65 19.88
C ASP A 183 -6.16 6.79 20.91
N SER A 184 -5.96 6.43 22.18
CA SER A 184 -5.76 7.40 23.28
C SER A 184 -4.29 7.67 23.59
N TRP A 185 -3.35 6.91 23.02
CA TRP A 185 -1.91 7.08 23.18
C TRP A 185 -1.35 8.12 22.21
N SER A 186 -1.77 8.05 20.95
CA SER A 186 -1.44 8.97 19.88
C SER A 186 -2.73 9.40 19.17
N PRO A 187 -3.59 10.19 19.85
CA PRO A 187 -4.89 10.57 19.33
C PRO A 187 -4.78 11.33 18.00
N ILE A 188 -5.90 11.39 17.27
CA ILE A 188 -6.03 12.11 16.00
C ILE A 188 -5.51 13.55 16.10
N ALA A 189 -5.69 14.22 17.25
CA ALA A 189 -5.15 15.55 17.50
C ALA A 189 -3.62 15.60 17.28
N GLN A 190 -2.85 14.64 17.79
CA GLN A 190 -1.40 14.61 17.59
C GLN A 190 -1.01 14.44 16.12
N HIS A 191 -1.83 13.73 15.33
CA HIS A 191 -1.60 13.58 13.90
C HIS A 191 -1.98 14.85 13.13
N ARG A 192 -3.01 15.58 13.57
CA ARG A 192 -3.31 16.92 13.04
C ARG A 192 -2.17 17.89 13.33
N ASP A 193 -1.58 17.83 14.52
CA ASP A 193 -0.41 18.66 14.87
C ASP A 193 0.79 18.35 13.95
N ILE A 194 0.97 17.08 13.53
CA ILE A 194 1.98 16.72 12.51
C ILE A 194 1.60 17.33 11.15
N ALA A 195 0.33 17.22 10.75
CA ALA A 195 -0.15 17.74 9.47
C ALA A 195 0.02 19.26 9.35
N GLU A 196 -0.09 19.98 10.47
CA GLU A 196 0.15 21.42 10.54
C GLU A 196 1.65 21.79 10.53
N ALA A 197 2.49 20.93 11.11
CA ALA A 197 3.93 21.19 11.25
C ALA A 197 4.77 20.78 10.02
N ALA A 198 4.28 19.86 9.18
CA ALA A 198 4.99 19.36 8.00
C ALA A 198 4.29 19.78 6.68
N PRO A 199 5.05 20.04 5.60
CA PRO A 199 4.52 20.71 4.40
C PRO A 199 3.65 19.85 3.47
N ASP A 200 3.87 18.53 3.41
CA ASP A 200 3.18 17.63 2.46
C ASP A 200 2.62 16.40 3.19
N THR A 201 1.41 16.55 3.74
CA THR A 201 0.78 15.51 4.55
C THR A 201 -0.59 15.10 4.02
N GLU A 202 -0.92 13.82 4.18
CA GLU A 202 -2.26 13.28 4.01
C GLU A 202 -2.64 12.51 5.28
N LEU A 203 -3.79 12.84 5.88
CA LEU A 203 -4.28 12.17 7.10
C LEU A 203 -5.42 11.20 6.77
N VAL A 204 -5.23 9.94 7.12
CA VAL A 204 -6.30 8.93 7.16
C VAL A 204 -6.62 8.55 8.61
N VAL A 205 -7.91 8.40 8.90
CA VAL A 205 -8.38 7.89 10.19
C VAL A 205 -8.96 6.50 9.96
N ILE A 206 -8.39 5.51 10.65
CA ILE A 206 -8.87 4.14 10.66
C ILE A 206 -9.96 4.03 11.74
N GLU A 207 -11.15 3.62 11.31
CA GLU A 207 -12.27 3.40 12.24
C GLU A 207 -12.11 2.05 12.95
N ASP A 208 -12.74 1.95 14.12
CA ASP A 208 -12.78 0.74 14.96
C ASP A 208 -11.39 0.13 15.26
N ALA A 209 -10.42 0.99 15.60
CA ALA A 209 -9.05 0.66 15.94
C ALA A 209 -8.47 1.58 17.03
N GLY A 210 -7.67 0.99 17.91
CA GLY A 210 -6.83 1.69 18.87
C GLY A 210 -5.43 1.99 18.34
N HIS A 211 -4.47 2.05 19.26
CA HIS A 211 -3.07 2.36 19.00
C HIS A 211 -2.37 1.30 18.14
N PHE A 212 -2.87 0.06 18.11
CA PHE A 212 -2.32 -1.01 17.27
C PHE A 212 -3.12 -1.18 15.97
N ALA A 213 -3.58 -0.08 15.36
CA ALA A 213 -4.33 -0.13 14.10
C ALA A 213 -3.72 -1.02 13.00
N PRO A 214 -2.39 -1.09 12.79
CA PRO A 214 -1.80 -2.03 11.82
C PRO A 214 -2.09 -3.52 12.10
N VAL A 215 -2.37 -3.87 13.36
CA VAL A 215 -2.77 -5.23 13.79
C VAL A 215 -4.29 -5.33 13.89
N GLU A 216 -4.95 -4.32 14.44
CA GLU A 216 -6.38 -4.35 14.71
C GLU A 216 -7.21 -4.28 13.41
N ARG A 217 -6.77 -3.47 12.45
CA ARG A 217 -7.42 -3.19 11.17
C ARG A 217 -6.40 -3.23 10.04
N GLY A 218 -5.62 -4.32 10.01
CA GLY A 218 -4.49 -4.45 9.09
C GLY A 218 -4.86 -4.31 7.60
N GLU A 219 -6.04 -4.78 7.20
CA GLU A 219 -6.53 -4.63 5.82
C GLU A 219 -6.82 -3.18 5.45
N ASP A 220 -7.45 -2.42 6.34
CA ASP A 220 -7.76 -1.00 6.13
C ASP A 220 -6.49 -0.16 6.09
N VAL A 221 -5.55 -0.43 7.01
CA VAL A 221 -4.23 0.20 7.02
C VAL A 221 -3.43 -0.14 5.76
N ALA A 222 -3.42 -1.41 5.34
CA ALA A 222 -2.76 -1.84 4.12
C ALA A 222 -3.35 -1.15 2.89
N SER A 223 -4.67 -1.08 2.79
CA SER A 223 -5.37 -0.38 1.72
C SER A 223 -4.97 1.10 1.67
N ALA A 224 -4.98 1.79 2.81
CA ALA A 224 -4.60 3.20 2.89
C ALA A 224 -3.14 3.43 2.42
N ILE A 225 -2.21 2.61 2.91
CA ILE A 225 -0.78 2.71 2.55
C ILE A 225 -0.56 2.38 1.08
N CYS A 226 -1.08 1.26 0.58
CA CYS A 226 -0.90 0.85 -0.82
C CYS A 226 -1.51 1.86 -1.79
N ASN A 227 -2.70 2.40 -1.49
CA ASN A 227 -3.33 3.43 -2.31
C ASN A 227 -2.51 4.72 -2.33
N TRP A 228 -1.92 5.10 -1.20
CA TRP A 228 -1.05 6.28 -1.14
C TRP A 228 0.25 6.06 -1.90
N LEU A 229 0.86 4.87 -1.76
CA LEU A 229 2.06 4.48 -2.50
C LEU A 229 1.82 4.54 -4.01
N ASP A 230 0.69 4.02 -4.49
CA ASP A 230 0.32 4.10 -5.91
C ASP A 230 0.12 5.54 -6.39
N ARG A 231 -0.58 6.39 -5.63
CA ARG A 231 -0.78 7.80 -6.03
C ARG A 231 0.51 8.62 -6.05
N ARG A 232 1.42 8.39 -5.10
CA ARG A 232 2.64 9.19 -4.91
C ARG A 232 3.85 8.65 -5.68
N PHE A 233 3.93 7.33 -5.84
CA PHE A 233 5.08 6.63 -6.39
C PHE A 233 4.70 5.64 -7.50
N GLY A 234 3.44 5.59 -7.94
CA GLY A 234 2.93 4.65 -8.94
C GLY A 234 3.61 4.74 -10.31
N GLY A 235 4.22 5.88 -10.66
CA GLY A 235 5.09 5.98 -11.84
C GLY A 235 6.30 5.04 -11.77
N GLU A 236 6.84 4.80 -10.57
CA GLU A 236 7.91 3.82 -10.31
C GLU A 236 7.39 2.37 -10.29
N ILE A 237 6.11 2.17 -9.95
CA ILE A 237 5.43 0.86 -9.87
C ILE A 237 4.96 0.38 -11.26
N SER A 238 4.35 1.27 -12.04
CA SER A 238 3.78 1.01 -13.38
C SER A 238 4.85 0.72 -14.44
N ALA A 239 6.01 1.37 -14.37
CA ALA A 239 7.16 1.10 -15.24
C ALA A 239 7.63 -0.37 -15.19
N LYS A 240 7.22 -1.11 -14.15
CA LYS A 240 7.69 -2.47 -13.85
C LYS A 240 6.64 -3.56 -14.06
N GLN A 241 5.35 -3.22 -14.15
CA GLN A 241 4.30 -4.18 -14.53
C GLN A 241 4.14 -4.30 -16.05
N ALA A 242 4.80 -3.44 -16.84
CA ALA A 242 4.80 -3.54 -18.29
C ALA A 242 5.44 -4.87 -18.74
N ILE A 243 4.61 -5.83 -19.12
CA ILE A 243 5.04 -6.91 -20.02
C ILE A 243 5.29 -6.22 -21.37
N PRO A 244 6.47 -6.37 -21.98
CA PRO A 244 6.75 -5.79 -23.30
C PRO A 244 5.61 -6.11 -24.27
N ASP A 245 5.13 -5.09 -24.98
CA ASP A 245 4.06 -5.18 -25.97
C ASP A 245 2.67 -5.63 -25.47
N THR A 246 2.43 -5.66 -24.15
CA THR A 246 1.09 -5.93 -23.58
C THR A 246 0.54 -4.70 -22.88
N PRO A 247 -0.42 -3.97 -23.49
CA PRO A 247 -1.08 -2.85 -22.83
C PRO A 247 -1.87 -3.36 -21.62
N LEU A 248 -1.50 -2.93 -20.42
CA LEU A 248 -2.27 -3.21 -19.21
C LEU A 248 -3.52 -2.32 -19.18
N PHE A 249 -4.68 -2.94 -18.93
CA PHE A 249 -5.91 -2.20 -18.72
C PHE A 249 -5.98 -1.67 -17.29
N ASP A 250 -5.52 -0.44 -17.09
CA ASP A 250 -5.52 0.28 -15.81
C ASP A 250 -6.61 1.37 -15.78
N ARG A 251 -6.59 2.23 -14.75
CA ARG A 251 -7.54 3.35 -14.62
C ARG A 251 -7.46 4.32 -15.81
N ALA A 252 -6.26 4.62 -16.30
CA ALA A 252 -6.07 5.54 -17.42
C ALA A 252 -6.61 4.93 -18.73
N GLY A 253 -6.35 3.64 -18.96
CA GLY A 253 -6.91 2.86 -20.06
C GLY A 253 -8.45 2.78 -20.00
N SER A 254 -9.02 2.58 -18.81
CA SER A 254 -10.47 2.57 -18.59
C SER A 254 -11.14 3.90 -18.95
N ILE A 255 -10.53 5.02 -18.55
CA ILE A 255 -11.01 6.37 -18.90
C ILE A 255 -10.88 6.61 -20.42
N LYS A 256 -9.72 6.27 -21.00
CA LYS A 256 -9.43 6.45 -22.42
C LYS A 256 -10.43 5.71 -23.31
N GLY A 257 -10.70 4.44 -23.00
CA GLY A 257 -11.57 3.56 -23.79
C GLY A 257 -13.03 3.49 -23.32
N TYR A 258 -13.49 4.42 -22.46
CA TYR A 258 -14.83 4.37 -21.87
C TYR A 258 -15.95 4.19 -22.90
N ARG A 259 -15.89 4.90 -24.03
CA ARG A 259 -16.89 4.82 -25.12
C ARG A 259 -16.91 3.45 -25.77
N LEU A 260 -15.74 2.96 -26.18
CA LEU A 260 -15.54 1.64 -26.75
C LEU A 260 -16.06 0.53 -25.82
N ASN A 261 -15.69 0.61 -24.54
CA ASN A 261 -16.10 -0.33 -23.50
C ASN A 261 -17.61 -0.35 -23.27
N LYS A 262 -18.22 0.83 -23.18
CA LYS A 262 -19.67 0.99 -23.02
C LYS A 262 -20.44 0.43 -24.21
N MET A 263 -19.96 0.69 -25.42
CA MET A 263 -20.52 0.15 -26.67
C MET A 263 -20.47 -1.37 -26.69
N ALA A 264 -19.30 -1.95 -26.42
CA ALA A 264 -19.10 -3.39 -26.48
C ALA A 264 -19.92 -4.12 -25.39
N MET A 265 -20.03 -3.52 -24.20
CA MET A 265 -20.89 -4.06 -23.13
C MET A 265 -22.37 -4.07 -23.48
N ALA A 266 -22.85 -3.06 -24.22
CA ALA A 266 -24.25 -2.97 -24.63
C ALA A 266 -24.68 -4.14 -25.55
N LEU A 267 -23.74 -4.81 -26.23
CA LEU A 267 -23.98 -6.00 -27.06
C LEU A 267 -24.43 -7.24 -26.25
N GLY A 268 -24.40 -7.17 -24.91
CA GLY A 268 -25.05 -8.17 -24.06
C GLY A 268 -26.56 -8.28 -24.33
N GLN A 269 -27.20 -7.21 -24.82
CA GLN A 269 -28.63 -7.18 -25.11
C GLN A 269 -28.96 -7.60 -26.56
N PRO A 270 -29.96 -8.46 -26.80
CA PRO A 270 -30.33 -8.92 -28.15
C PRO A 270 -30.63 -7.78 -29.13
N ALA A 271 -31.39 -6.77 -28.71
CA ALA A 271 -31.74 -5.62 -29.57
C ALA A 271 -30.51 -4.84 -30.05
N ASN A 272 -29.47 -4.75 -29.22
CA ASN A 272 -28.23 -4.08 -29.58
C ASN A 272 -27.40 -4.91 -30.56
N ARG A 273 -27.42 -6.25 -30.46
CA ARG A 273 -26.80 -7.13 -31.45
C ARG A 273 -27.45 -6.99 -32.83
N GLU A 274 -28.78 -6.97 -32.88
CA GLU A 274 -29.50 -6.79 -34.15
C GLU A 274 -29.26 -5.39 -34.75
N ALA A 275 -29.22 -4.35 -33.93
CA ALA A 275 -28.86 -3.01 -34.37
C ALA A 275 -27.42 -2.93 -34.91
N PHE A 276 -26.47 -3.58 -34.22
CA PHE A 276 -25.07 -3.68 -34.66
C PHE A 276 -24.94 -4.38 -36.01
N LYS A 277 -25.66 -5.49 -36.22
CA LYS A 277 -25.67 -6.23 -37.50
C LYS A 277 -26.32 -5.44 -38.64
N THR A 278 -27.37 -4.69 -38.35
CA THR A 278 -28.15 -3.98 -39.38
C THR A 278 -27.36 -2.81 -39.96
N ASN A 279 -26.70 -2.01 -39.11
CA ASN A 279 -25.87 -0.91 -39.55
C ASN A 279 -24.81 -0.62 -38.48
N GLU A 280 -23.64 -1.25 -38.66
CA GLU A 280 -22.55 -1.18 -37.70
C GLU A 280 -22.11 0.27 -37.46
N GLY A 281 -21.88 1.05 -38.53
CA GLY A 281 -21.46 2.46 -38.41
C GLY A 281 -22.43 3.31 -37.59
N ALA A 282 -23.73 3.23 -37.90
CA ALA A 282 -24.76 3.95 -37.17
C ALA A 282 -24.88 3.48 -35.72
N TYR A 283 -24.63 2.19 -35.43
CA TYR A 283 -24.58 1.71 -34.05
C TYR A 283 -23.39 2.30 -33.29
N LEU A 284 -22.20 2.33 -33.88
CA LEU A 284 -21.01 2.92 -33.25
C LEU A 284 -21.20 4.43 -32.99
N ASP A 285 -21.88 5.14 -33.89
CA ASP A 285 -22.22 6.56 -33.72
C ASP A 285 -23.05 6.82 -32.45
N ARG A 286 -23.98 5.92 -32.09
CA ARG A 286 -24.82 6.05 -30.88
C ARG A 286 -24.03 6.15 -29.58
N PHE A 287 -22.82 5.59 -29.55
CA PHE A 287 -21.93 5.60 -28.39
C PHE A 287 -20.84 6.67 -28.46
N GLY A 288 -20.86 7.49 -29.52
CA GLY A 288 -19.94 8.62 -29.68
C GLY A 288 -18.48 8.21 -29.86
N LEU A 289 -18.21 7.00 -30.39
CA LEU A 289 -16.84 6.55 -30.64
C LEU A 289 -16.10 7.55 -31.55
N THR A 290 -14.82 7.74 -31.26
CA THR A 290 -13.90 8.51 -32.10
C THR A 290 -13.70 7.81 -33.46
N ALA A 291 -13.15 8.53 -34.44
CA ALA A 291 -12.85 7.95 -35.75
C ALA A 291 -11.88 6.76 -35.65
N GLU A 292 -10.90 6.83 -34.75
CA GLU A 292 -9.91 5.78 -34.50
C GLU A 292 -10.55 4.54 -33.86
N GLU A 293 -11.37 4.72 -32.81
CA GLU A 293 -12.12 3.63 -32.18
C GLU A 293 -13.09 2.96 -33.17
N LYS A 294 -13.80 3.74 -34.00
CA LYS A 294 -14.69 3.19 -35.04
C LYS A 294 -13.92 2.35 -36.04
N ALA A 295 -12.81 2.88 -36.53
CA ALA A 295 -11.97 2.19 -37.51
C ALA A 295 -11.40 0.89 -36.95
N ALA A 296 -10.98 0.87 -35.68
CA ALA A 296 -10.51 -0.34 -35.00
C ALA A 296 -11.62 -1.40 -34.90
N VAL A 297 -12.83 -1.00 -34.48
CA VAL A 297 -13.98 -1.92 -34.40
C VAL A 297 -14.32 -2.47 -35.78
N MET A 298 -14.53 -1.61 -36.77
CA MET A 298 -14.96 -2.00 -38.13
C MET A 298 -13.95 -2.90 -38.84
N ARG A 299 -12.64 -2.73 -38.58
CA ARG A 299 -11.59 -3.61 -39.12
C ARG A 299 -11.34 -4.87 -38.30
N ARG A 300 -12.05 -5.05 -37.17
CA ARG A 300 -11.77 -6.11 -36.17
C ARG A 300 -10.32 -6.09 -35.71
N ASP A 301 -9.76 -4.89 -35.54
CA ASP A 301 -8.39 -4.71 -35.06
C ASP A 301 -8.37 -4.79 -33.52
N TRP A 302 -8.31 -6.02 -33.01
CA TRP A 302 -8.36 -6.31 -31.58
C TRP A 302 -7.17 -5.76 -30.82
N HIS A 303 -5.99 -5.73 -31.46
CA HIS A 303 -4.79 -5.14 -30.87
C HIS A 303 -4.99 -3.63 -30.68
N GLU A 304 -5.49 -2.96 -31.72
CA GLU A 304 -5.77 -1.53 -31.65
C GLU A 304 -6.90 -1.19 -30.69
N MET A 305 -7.96 -2.00 -30.62
CA MET A 305 -9.03 -1.85 -29.63
C MET A 305 -8.47 -1.91 -28.20
N VAL A 306 -7.51 -2.81 -27.91
CA VAL A 306 -6.85 -2.87 -26.60
C VAL A 306 -5.96 -1.64 -26.36
N ARG A 307 -5.16 -1.22 -27.35
CA ARG A 307 -4.32 0.00 -27.27
C ARG A 307 -5.14 1.28 -27.02
N LEU A 308 -6.36 1.33 -27.55
CA LEU A 308 -7.32 2.41 -27.35
C LEU A 308 -8.04 2.37 -25.99
N GLY A 309 -7.70 1.41 -25.12
CA GLY A 309 -8.30 1.27 -23.80
C GLY A 309 -9.51 0.34 -23.78
N GLY A 310 -9.63 -0.57 -24.74
CA GLY A 310 -10.65 -1.62 -24.75
C GLY A 310 -10.35 -2.68 -23.70
N ASN A 311 -11.29 -2.89 -22.77
CA ASN A 311 -11.25 -4.04 -21.86
C ASN A 311 -11.53 -5.32 -22.67
N LEU A 312 -10.60 -6.29 -22.57
CA LEU A 312 -10.66 -7.52 -23.35
C LEU A 312 -11.99 -8.26 -23.19
N PHE A 313 -12.52 -8.39 -21.97
CA PHE A 313 -13.78 -9.10 -21.71
C PHE A 313 -15.00 -8.37 -22.29
N PHE A 314 -14.89 -7.07 -22.53
CA PHE A 314 -15.97 -6.28 -23.10
C PHE A 314 -15.92 -6.34 -24.61
N ILE A 315 -14.77 -6.04 -25.23
CA ILE A 315 -14.62 -6.02 -26.69
C ILE A 315 -14.82 -7.41 -27.30
N LEU A 316 -14.50 -8.51 -26.60
CA LEU A 316 -14.81 -9.88 -27.07
C LEU A 316 -16.30 -10.11 -27.35
N LYS A 317 -17.22 -9.30 -26.80
CA LYS A 317 -18.65 -9.38 -27.12
C LYS A 317 -18.96 -8.98 -28.56
N ILE A 318 -18.09 -8.20 -29.22
CA ILE A 318 -18.20 -7.89 -30.65
C ILE A 318 -18.07 -9.18 -31.47
N ALA A 319 -17.17 -10.08 -31.07
CA ALA A 319 -17.03 -11.38 -31.73
C ALA A 319 -18.21 -12.32 -31.50
N ALA A 320 -19.00 -12.13 -30.43
CA ALA A 320 -20.23 -12.92 -30.21
C ALA A 320 -21.36 -12.53 -31.18
N VAL A 321 -21.20 -11.44 -31.93
CA VAL A 321 -22.15 -10.96 -32.96
C VAL A 321 -21.66 -11.31 -34.38
N ASP A 322 -20.46 -11.87 -34.48
CA ASP A 322 -19.70 -12.17 -35.69
C ASP A 322 -19.49 -13.71 -35.77
N PRO A 323 -19.46 -14.36 -36.95
CA PRO A 323 -19.09 -15.76 -37.06
C PRO A 323 -17.61 -16.06 -36.72
N THR A 324 -16.78 -15.03 -36.47
CA THR A 324 -15.34 -15.15 -36.17
C THR A 324 -15.09 -15.97 -34.90
N PRO A 325 -14.43 -17.15 -34.98
CA PRO A 325 -14.09 -17.96 -33.83
C PRO A 325 -13.15 -17.22 -32.87
N ILE A 326 -13.32 -17.39 -31.55
CA ILE A 326 -12.46 -16.77 -30.52
C ILE A 326 -10.96 -17.06 -30.71
N THR A 327 -10.63 -18.14 -31.39
CA THR A 327 -9.26 -18.53 -31.72
C THR A 327 -8.62 -17.67 -32.82
N GLN A 328 -9.40 -17.06 -33.72
CA GLN A 328 -8.88 -16.07 -34.68
C GLN A 328 -8.50 -14.76 -34.00
N ILE A 329 -9.21 -14.40 -32.94
CA ILE A 329 -8.91 -13.22 -32.12
C ILE A 329 -7.57 -13.41 -31.40
N GLY A 330 -7.38 -14.58 -30.78
CA GLY A 330 -6.11 -14.94 -30.15
C GLY A 330 -4.94 -14.95 -31.14
N ALA A 331 -5.16 -15.45 -32.36
CA ALA A 331 -4.15 -15.45 -33.41
C ALA A 331 -3.72 -14.04 -33.83
N ALA A 332 -4.68 -13.14 -34.06
CA ALA A 332 -4.41 -11.76 -34.42
C ALA A 332 -3.62 -11.02 -33.32
N GLN A 333 -3.95 -11.24 -32.04
CA GLN A 333 -3.23 -10.65 -30.91
C GLN A 333 -1.80 -11.16 -30.77
N ALA A 334 -1.56 -12.42 -31.13
CA ALA A 334 -0.23 -13.00 -31.12
C ALA A 334 0.61 -12.61 -32.36
N GLY A 335 0.03 -11.89 -33.33
CA GLY A 335 0.68 -11.62 -34.61
C GLY A 335 0.89 -12.89 -35.46
N MET A 336 0.04 -13.91 -35.27
CA MET A 336 0.18 -15.23 -35.87
C MET A 336 -0.95 -15.52 -36.86
N SER A 337 -0.73 -16.44 -37.79
CA SER A 337 -1.83 -17.02 -38.56
C SER A 337 -2.76 -17.83 -37.65
N HIS A 338 -4.02 -18.00 -38.03
CA HIS A 338 -4.98 -18.76 -37.22
C HIS A 338 -4.53 -20.21 -36.99
N ASP A 339 -3.99 -20.85 -38.02
CA ASP A 339 -3.49 -22.23 -37.95
C ASP A 339 -2.26 -22.37 -37.05
N ASP A 340 -1.32 -21.43 -37.12
CA ASP A 340 -0.13 -21.44 -36.26
C ASP A 340 -0.51 -21.17 -34.80
N PHE A 341 -1.47 -20.29 -34.55
CA PHE A 341 -1.98 -20.05 -33.20
C PHE A 341 -2.67 -21.30 -32.62
N LEU A 342 -3.49 -21.99 -33.41
CA LEU A 342 -4.13 -23.24 -32.99
C LEU A 342 -3.10 -24.32 -32.65
N TYR A 343 -2.02 -24.40 -33.41
CA TYR A 343 -0.98 -25.40 -33.22
C TYR A 343 -0.01 -25.05 -32.08
N GLU A 344 0.67 -23.90 -32.17
CA GLU A 344 1.77 -23.52 -31.29
C GLU A 344 1.31 -23.02 -29.92
N ARG A 345 0.14 -22.39 -29.83
CA ARG A 345 -0.38 -21.82 -28.57
C ARG A 345 -1.45 -22.67 -27.91
N LEU A 346 -2.25 -23.38 -28.71
CA LEU A 346 -3.38 -24.18 -28.19
C LEU A 346 -3.19 -25.70 -28.37
N GLY A 347 -2.07 -26.15 -28.94
CA GLY A 347 -1.72 -27.57 -29.04
C GLY A 347 -2.66 -28.42 -29.90
N LYS A 348 -3.44 -27.80 -30.80
CA LYS A 348 -4.33 -28.53 -31.69
C LYS A 348 -3.53 -29.15 -32.84
N LYS A 349 -3.80 -30.41 -33.17
CA LYS A 349 -3.16 -31.10 -34.29
C LYS A 349 -3.54 -30.43 -35.61
N ARG A 350 -2.57 -30.20 -36.51
CA ARG A 350 -2.86 -29.86 -37.91
C ARG A 350 -3.59 -31.05 -38.53
N ASN A 351 -4.80 -30.83 -39.04
CA ASN A 351 -5.44 -31.82 -39.89
C ASN A 351 -4.68 -31.79 -41.22
N GLY A 352 -3.98 -32.90 -41.52
CA GLY A 352 -3.34 -33.12 -42.82
C GLY A 352 -4.36 -33.39 -43.91
#